data_AF-A0A0K2SIC4-F1
#
_entry.id   AF-A0A0K2SIC4-F1
#
_cell.length_a   1.000
_cell.length_b   1.000
_cell.length_c   1.000
_cell.angle_alpha   90.00
_cell.angle_beta   90.00
_cell.angle_gamma   90.00
#
_symmetry.space_group_name_H-M   'P 1'
#
loop_
_entity.id
_entity.type
_entity.pdbx_description
1 polymer ?
#
loop_
_entity_poly.entity_id
_entity_poly.type
_entity_poly.pdbx_seq_one_letter_code
_entity_poly.pdbx_strand_id
1 'polypeptide(L)' 'MIPFLAQDAVCTLNQLAALNEADPQGVLEGRLDLDRAAIAGLSLGGAITAEACRMEPRFRACLVMDVFMSADVVREGLK' A
#
# COMPACT_ATOMS: atom_id res chain seq x y z
N MET A 1 -8.06 14.11 -2.32
CA MET A 1 -8.78 12.82 -2.19
C MET A 1 -7.81 11.64 -2.34
N ILE A 2 -7.11 11.50 -3.47
CA ILE A 2 -6.16 10.38 -3.69
C ILE A 2 -5.10 10.24 -2.56
N PRO A 3 -4.41 11.30 -2.10
CA PRO A 3 -3.45 11.16 -0.99
C PRO A 3 -4.06 10.74 0.35
N PHE A 4 -5.33 11.07 0.59
CA PHE A 4 -6.04 10.64 1.80
C PHE A 4 -6.37 9.14 1.70
N LEU A 5 -6.89 8.68 0.56
CA LEU A 5 -7.16 7.26 0.34
C LEU A 5 -5.88 6.40 0.28
N ALA A 6 -4.75 6.99 -0.13
CA ALA A 6 -3.44 6.34 -0.05
C ALA A 6 -3.02 6.09 1.42
N GLN A 7 -3.38 6.99 2.34
CA GLN A 7 -3.12 6.80 3.78
C GLN A 7 -3.93 5.63 4.34
N ASP A 8 -5.11 5.32 3.81
CA ASP A 8 -5.87 4.13 4.23
C ASP A 8 -5.16 2.82 3.85
N ALA A 9 -4.45 2.79 2.72
CA ALA A 9 -3.60 1.66 2.35
C ALA A 9 -2.40 1.50 3.30
N VAL A 10 -1.77 2.62 3.68
CA VAL A 10 -0.70 2.62 4.70
C VAL A 10 -1.22 2.21 6.07
N CYS A 11 -2.41 2.68 6.44
CA CYS A 11 -3.08 2.28 7.68
C CYS A 11 -3.35 0.77 7.68
N THR A 12 -3.85 0.22 6.58
CA THR A 12 -4.07 -1.23 6.42
C THR A 12 -2.76 -2.00 6.58
N LEU A 13 -1.66 -1.55 5.97
CA LEU A 13 -0.34 -2.18 6.15
C LEU A 13 0.12 -2.15 7.61
N ASN A 14 -0.13 -1.05 8.33
CA ASN A 14 0.17 -0.96 9.77
C ASN A 14 -0.69 -1.91 10.61
N GLN A 15 -1.97 -2.07 10.29
CA GLN A 15 -2.84 -3.04 10.98
C GLN A 15 -2.39 -4.48 10.72
N LEU A 16 -2.03 -4.81 9.47
CA LEU A 16 -1.45 -6.11 9.14
C LEU A 16 -0.14 -6.36 9.90
N ALA A 17 0.70 -5.33 10.08
CA ALA A 17 1.91 -5.44 10.88
C ALA A 17 1.61 -5.73 12.36
N ALA A 18 0.64 -5.02 12.96
CA ALA A 18 0.23 -5.25 14.34
C ALA A 18 -0.34 -6.66 14.53
N LEU A 19 -1.19 -7.13 13.61
CA LEU A 19 -1.73 -8.50 13.65
C LEU A 19 -0.65 -9.57 13.45
N ASN A 20 0.37 -9.29 12.64
CA ASN A 20 1.50 -10.20 12.48
C ASN A 20 2.35 -10.29 13.76
N GLU A 21 2.42 -9.23 14.56
CA GLU A 21 3.14 -9.20 15.84
C GLU A 21 2.34 -9.87 16.95
N ALA A 22 1.05 -9.56 17.07
CA ALA A 22 0.17 -10.11 18.09
C ALA A 22 -1.28 -10.14 17.58
N ASP A 23 -1.80 -11.37 17.38
CA ASP A 23 -3.19 -11.61 17.01
C ASP A 23 -3.83 -12.52 18.06
N PRO A 24 -4.81 -12.05 18.84
CA PRO A 24 -5.47 -12.87 19.88
C PRO A 24 -6.07 -14.18 19.37
N GLN A 25 -6.36 -14.28 18.07
CA GLN A 25 -6.90 -15.48 17.44
C GLN A 25 -5.83 -16.34 16.77
N GLY A 26 -4.58 -15.86 16.70
CA GLY A 26 -3.44 -16.56 16.10
C GLY A 26 -3.60 -16.84 14.60
N VAL A 27 -4.48 -16.11 13.90
CA VAL A 27 -4.76 -16.30 12.48
C VAL A 27 -3.59 -15.78 11.65
N LEU A 28 -3.05 -14.61 12.01
CA LEU A 28 -1.99 -13.93 11.26
C LEU A 28 -0.66 -13.80 11.99
N GLU A 29 -0.61 -14.07 13.31
CA GLU A 29 0.61 -13.93 14.12
C GLU A 29 1.77 -14.74 13.53
N GLY A 30 2.87 -14.06 13.20
CA GLY A 30 4.07 -14.61 12.58
C GLY A 30 3.88 -15.21 11.18
N ARG A 31 2.76 -14.94 10.50
CA ARG A 31 2.42 -15.56 9.20
C ARG A 31 2.61 -14.65 7.99
N LEU A 32 2.89 -13.37 8.19
CA LEU A 32 3.07 -12.39 7.11
C LEU A 32 4.55 -12.04 6.93
N ASP A 33 5.04 -12.16 5.69
CA ASP A 33 6.33 -11.62 5.26
C ASP A 33 6.16 -10.15 4.84
N LEU A 34 6.27 -9.24 5.81
CA LEU A 34 6.06 -7.80 5.60
C LEU A 34 7.22 -7.13 4.85
N ASP A 35 8.38 -7.77 4.75
CA ASP A 35 9.49 -7.29 3.93
C ASP A 35 9.22 -7.44 2.42
N ARG A 36 8.18 -8.22 2.05
CA ARG A 36 7.75 -8.48 0.67
C ARG A 36 6.31 -8.02 0.40
N ALA A 37 5.86 -6.95 1.04
CA ALA A 37 4.52 -6.41 0.81
C ALA A 37 4.39 -5.79 -0.61
N ALA A 38 3.23 -5.98 -1.23
CA ALA A 38 2.88 -5.43 -2.54
C ALA A 38 1.46 -4.86 -2.52
N ILE A 39 1.17 -3.92 -3.43
CA ILE A 39 -0.15 -3.31 -3.59
C ILE A 39 -0.54 -3.24 -5.07
N ALA A 40 -1.82 -3.46 -5.36
CA ALA A 40 -2.38 -3.44 -6.70
C ALA A 40 -3.74 -2.75 -6.71
N GLY A 41 -4.06 -2.06 -7.81
CA GLY A 41 -5.34 -1.37 -7.93
C GLY A 41 -5.73 -1.02 -9.36
N LEU A 42 -7.04 -1.05 -9.61
CA LEU A 42 -7.67 -0.73 -10.89
C LEU A 42 -8.40 0.62 -10.81
N SER A 43 -8.39 1.39 -11.90
CA SER A 43 -9.10 2.66 -12.01
C SER A 43 -8.66 3.60 -10.86
N LEU A 44 -9.60 4.21 -10.11
CA LEU A 44 -9.26 5.02 -8.94
C LEU A 44 -8.32 4.29 -7.95
N GLY A 45 -8.49 2.98 -7.78
CA GLY A 45 -7.60 2.15 -6.97
C GLY A 45 -6.16 2.12 -7.47
N GLY A 46 -5.94 2.24 -8.78
CA GLY A 46 -4.60 2.34 -9.36
C GLY A 46 -3.92 3.68 -9.04
N ALA A 47 -4.67 4.79 -9.04
CA ALA A 47 -4.13 6.09 -8.64
C ALA A 47 -3.77 6.11 -7.14
N ILE A 48 -4.59 5.46 -6.31
CA ILE A 48 -4.31 5.25 -4.89
C ILE A 48 -3.09 4.36 -4.69
N THR A 49 -2.97 3.29 -5.47
CA THR A 49 -1.80 2.37 -5.45
C THR A 49 -0.52 3.14 -5.74
N ALA A 50 -0.50 3.94 -6.81
CA ALA A 50 0.67 4.72 -7.18
C ALA A 50 1.06 5.75 -6.11
N GLU A 51 0.07 6.45 -5.55
CA GLU A 51 0.28 7.43 -4.49
C GLU A 51 0.78 6.77 -3.18
N ALA A 52 0.22 5.62 -2.80
CA ALA A 52 0.67 4.85 -1.65
C ALA A 52 2.11 4.38 -1.81
N CYS A 53 2.49 3.88 -2.99
CA CYS A 53 3.85 3.45 -3.28
C CYS A 53 4.87 4.59 -3.31
N ARG A 54 4.46 5.82 -3.67
CA ARG A 54 5.32 7.00 -3.53
C ARG A 54 5.56 7.36 -2.06
N MET A 55 4.55 7.18 -1.21
CA MET A 55 4.57 7.60 0.19
C MET A 55 5.17 6.56 1.15
N GLU A 56 5.02 5.27 0.87
CA GLU A 56 5.31 4.17 1.79
C GLU A 56 6.27 3.14 1.18
N PRO A 57 7.57 3.16 1.56
CA PRO A 57 8.60 2.31 0.95
C PRO A 57 8.51 0.83 1.34
N ARG A 58 7.64 0.45 2.31
CA ARG A 58 7.39 -0.97 2.61
C ARG A 58 6.66 -1.69 1.48
N PHE A 59 5.94 -0.99 0.60
CA PHE A 59 5.40 -1.59 -0.61
C PHE A 59 6.52 -1.79 -1.64
N ARG A 60 7.00 -3.03 -1.79
CA ARG A 60 8.11 -3.40 -2.68
C ARG A 60 7.70 -3.63 -4.13
N ALA A 61 6.40 -3.77 -4.39
CA ALA A 61 5.85 -3.92 -5.73
C ALA A 61 4.49 -3.25 -5.85
N CYS A 62 4.26 -2.59 -6.98
CA CYS A 62 3.12 -1.72 -7.22
C CYS A 62 2.52 -2.00 -8.59
N LEU A 63 1.29 -2.51 -8.65
CA LEU A 63 0.58 -2.78 -9.90
C LEU A 63 -0.56 -1.79 -10.11
N VAL A 64 -0.32 -0.84 -11.00
CA VAL A 64 -1.25 0.22 -11.37
C VAL A 64 -1.97 -0.17 -12.66
N MET A 65 -3.31 -0.20 -12.65
CA MET A 65 -4.09 -0.64 -13.80
C MET A 65 -5.12 0.42 -14.22
N ASP A 66 -5.05 0.82 -15.50
CA ASP A 66 -6.06 1.59 -16.24
C ASP A 66 -6.50 2.91 -15.56
N VAL A 67 -5.55 3.81 -15.28
CA VAL A 67 -5.83 5.12 -14.65
C VAL A 67 -4.75 6.17 -14.94
N PHE A 68 -5.10 7.44 -14.76
CA PHE A 68 -4.17 8.58 -14.75
C PHE A 68 -3.36 8.64 -13.44
N MET A 69 -2.14 9.21 -13.52
CA MET A 69 -1.28 9.44 -12.35
C MET A 69 -1.44 10.85 -11.78
N SER A 70 -1.27 11.01 -10.47
CA SER A 70 -1.22 12.32 -9.82
C SER A 70 0.05 13.08 -10.25
N ALA A 71 0.03 14.42 -10.16
CA ALA A 71 1.19 15.24 -10.51
C ALA A 71 2.42 14.90 -9.63
N ASP A 72 2.19 14.56 -8.36
CA ASP A 72 3.27 14.22 -7.43
C ASP A 72 3.88 12.86 -7.76
N VAL A 73 3.08 11.87 -8.12
CA VAL A 73 3.56 10.57 -8.62
C VAL A 73 4.36 10.74 -9.92
N VAL A 74 3.91 11.58 -10.86
CA VAL A 74 4.65 11.84 -12.10
C VAL A 74 5.99 12.53 -11.81
N ARG A 75 6.04 13.42 -10.82
CA ARG A 75 7.26 14.17 -10.47
C ARG A 75 8.29 13.34 -9.72
N GLU A 76 7.85 12.52 -8.77
CA GLU A 76 8.73 11.84 -7.81
C GLU A 76 8.92 10.35 -8.11
N GLY A 77 8.03 9.76 -8.91
CA GLY A 77 8.02 8.34 -9.19
C GLY A 77 7.50 7.48 -8.03
N LEU A 78 7.61 6.17 -8.19
CA LEU A 78 7.37 5.18 -7.14
C LEU A 78 8.68 4.94 -6.36
N LYS A 79 8.59 4.49 -5.11
CA LYS A 79 9.76 4.21 -4.26
C LYS A 79 10.06 2.72 -4.13
#